data_AF-A0A2H6BGH7-F1
#
_entry.id   AF-A0A2H6BGH7-F1
#
_cell.length_a   1.000
_cell.length_b   1.000
_cell.length_c   1.000
_cell.angle_alpha   90.00
_cell.angle_beta   90.00
_cell.angle_gamma   90.00
#
_symmetry.space_group_name_H-M   'P 1'
#
loop_
_entity.id
_entity.type
_entity.pdbx_description
1 polymer ?
#
loop_
_entity_poly.entity_id
_entity_poly.type
_entity_poly.pdbx_seq_one_letter_code
_entity_poly.pdbx_strand_id
1 'polypeptide(L)'
;MVTAADCPSLTADDRARIAAAVAAAEARTSAEIVVVVETDPCEEGDATVALVAAGFIAIAAGGLLSWTGLRLEGVVIAQAALFAGLAALAASSRVRRALGVGRLPSHAAHQAALRAFEDLGLARTKERTGVMIHVAVADRRVEIVADEGVHAAIAPETWAEEVEMVVSAARAGRLVDGLVQAVETCGAALAQALPPEPGLGNELPNAPIVR
;
A
#
# COMPACT_ATOMS: atom_id res chain seq x y z
N MET A 1 -7.58 21.55 -6.50
CA MET A 1 -8.20 20.32 -5.97
C MET A 1 -7.89 19.23 -6.98
N VAL A 2 -6.79 18.50 -6.79
CA VAL A 2 -6.35 17.44 -7.73
C VAL A 2 -7.30 16.25 -7.56
N THR A 3 -8.12 16.01 -8.58
CA THR A 3 -9.08 14.90 -8.62
C THR A 3 -8.35 13.58 -8.89
N ALA A 4 -8.89 12.47 -8.39
CA ALA A 4 -8.37 11.10 -8.57
C ALA A 4 -8.28 10.61 -10.04
N ALA A 5 -8.53 11.48 -11.03
CA ALA A 5 -8.39 11.20 -12.46
C ALA A 5 -7.00 11.57 -13.03
N ASP A 6 -6.15 12.24 -12.25
CA ASP A 6 -4.81 12.71 -12.69
C ASP A 6 -3.66 11.85 -12.12
N CYS A 7 -3.90 10.55 -11.92
CA CYS A 7 -2.83 9.61 -11.55
C CYS A 7 -2.07 9.23 -12.84
N PRO A 8 -0.75 9.47 -12.95
CA PRO A 8 -0.03 9.20 -14.18
C PRO A 8 0.03 7.68 -14.35
N SER A 9 -0.69 7.15 -15.34
CA SER A 9 -0.36 5.83 -15.86
C SER A 9 1.10 5.89 -16.31
N LEU A 10 2.01 5.29 -15.54
CA LEU A 10 3.43 5.26 -15.90
C LEU A 10 3.55 4.80 -17.35
N THR A 11 4.08 5.67 -18.20
CA THR A 11 4.27 5.38 -19.62
C THR A 11 5.32 4.28 -19.77
N ALA A 12 5.42 3.69 -20.96
CA ALA A 12 6.47 2.71 -21.22
C ALA A 12 7.88 3.30 -21.01
N ASP A 13 8.06 4.58 -21.34
CA ASP A 13 9.31 5.31 -21.13
C ASP A 13 9.60 5.51 -19.64
N ASP A 14 8.59 5.91 -18.85
CA ASP A 14 8.75 6.06 -17.39
C ASP A 14 9.16 4.74 -16.73
N ARG A 15 8.55 3.63 -17.14
CA ARG A 15 8.89 2.30 -16.62
C ARG A 15 10.31 1.91 -17.00
N ALA A 16 10.75 2.23 -18.21
CA ALA A 16 12.11 1.96 -18.67
C ALA A 16 13.14 2.79 -17.89
N ARG A 17 12.83 4.06 -17.61
CA ARG A 17 13.69 4.95 -16.80
C ARG A 17 13.87 4.41 -15.37
N ILE A 18 12.77 4.02 -14.72
CA ILE A 18 12.83 3.44 -13.37
C ILE A 18 13.59 2.10 -13.39
N ALA A 19 13.31 1.22 -14.35
CA ALA A 19 13.98 -0.07 -14.47
C ALA A 19 15.49 0.07 -14.71
N ALA A 20 15.91 1.06 -15.51
CA ALA A 20 17.31 1.37 -15.75
C ALA A 20 18.01 1.86 -14.47
N ALA A 21 17.34 2.70 -13.68
CA ALA A 21 17.85 3.16 -12.39
C ALA A 21 18.01 2.00 -11.40
N VAL A 22 17.02 1.10 -11.32
CA VAL A 22 17.08 -0.11 -10.50
C VAL A 22 18.25 -1.01 -10.92
N ALA A 23 18.38 -1.31 -12.21
CA ALA A 23 19.49 -2.12 -12.72
C ALA A 23 20.87 -1.50 -12.43
N ALA A 24 20.99 -0.17 -12.53
CA ALA A 24 22.25 0.53 -12.22
C ALA A 24 22.56 0.55 -10.70
N ALA A 25 21.54 0.54 -9.86
CA ALA A 25 21.68 0.41 -8.42
C ALA A 25 22.12 -1.01 -8.05
N GLU A 26 21.38 -2.04 -8.48
CA GLU A 26 21.64 -3.46 -8.20
C GLU A 26 23.00 -3.94 -8.73
N ALA A 27 23.52 -3.35 -9.82
CA ALA A 27 24.87 -3.66 -10.31
C ALA A 27 25.99 -3.34 -9.29
N ARG A 28 25.68 -2.58 -8.22
CA ARG A 28 26.63 -2.10 -7.22
C ARG A 28 26.36 -2.64 -5.81
N THR A 29 25.37 -3.50 -5.62
CA THR A 29 25.00 -4.04 -4.31
C THR A 29 24.51 -5.48 -4.44
N SER A 30 24.57 -6.28 -3.36
CA SER A 30 23.88 -7.57 -3.29
C SER A 30 22.39 -7.46 -2.92
N ALA A 31 21.89 -6.24 -2.71
CA ALA A 31 20.48 -5.98 -2.44
C ALA A 31 19.65 -5.86 -3.72
N GLU A 32 18.41 -6.32 -3.65
CA GLU A 32 17.44 -6.28 -4.75
C GLU A 32 16.42 -5.18 -4.48
N ILE A 33 16.12 -4.33 -5.46
CA ILE A 33 15.27 -3.15 -5.29
C ILE A 33 14.03 -3.28 -6.17
N VAL A 34 12.85 -3.25 -5.56
CA VAL A 34 11.57 -3.26 -6.30
C VAL A 34 10.79 -1.96 -6.06
N VAL A 35 10.27 -1.38 -7.14
CA VAL A 35 9.41 -0.20 -7.07
C VAL A 35 7.97 -0.61 -7.33
N VAL A 36 7.07 -0.28 -6.40
CA VAL A 36 5.63 -0.54 -6.51
C VAL A 36 4.88 0.78 -6.48
N VAL A 37 4.06 1.02 -7.49
CA VAL A 37 3.17 2.19 -7.57
C VAL A 37 1.74 1.70 -7.53
N GLU A 38 1.06 1.99 -6.43
CA GLU A 38 -0.33 1.65 -6.17
C GLU A 38 -1.20 2.87 -6.44
N THR A 39 -2.04 2.75 -7.46
CA THR A 39 -2.87 3.85 -7.98
C THR A 39 -4.24 3.89 -7.31
N ASP A 40 -4.74 2.73 -6.90
CA ASP A 40 -5.96 2.62 -6.13
C ASP A 40 -5.74 2.97 -4.64
N PRO A 41 -6.78 3.47 -3.93
CA PRO A 41 -6.70 3.67 -2.49
C PRO A 41 -6.43 2.35 -1.77
N CYS A 42 -5.52 2.37 -0.80
CA CYS A 42 -5.27 1.23 0.05
C CYS A 42 -6.51 1.00 0.95
N GLU A 43 -7.28 -0.06 0.69
CA GLU A 43 -8.40 -0.46 1.55
C GLU A 43 -7.90 -1.44 2.62
N GLU A 44 -8.00 -1.05 3.89
CA GLU A 44 -7.69 -1.95 5.01
C GLU A 44 -8.96 -2.25 5.79
N GLY A 45 -9.42 -3.51 5.80
CA GLY A 45 -10.36 -4.02 6.80
C GLY A 45 -11.72 -3.29 6.95
N ASP A 46 -12.01 -2.28 6.13
CA ASP A 46 -13.14 -1.37 6.29
C ASP A 46 -14.48 -2.08 6.16
N ALA A 47 -14.53 -3.11 5.32
CA ALA A 47 -15.71 -3.95 5.17
C ALA A 47 -16.04 -4.66 6.49
N THR A 48 -15.03 -5.12 7.25
CA THR A 48 -15.23 -5.82 8.52
C THR A 48 -15.73 -4.86 9.60
N VAL A 49 -15.12 -3.68 9.73
CA VAL A 49 -15.55 -2.67 10.71
C VAL A 49 -16.97 -2.18 10.41
N ALA A 50 -17.26 -1.91 9.13
CA ALA A 50 -18.60 -1.50 8.70
C ALA A 50 -19.65 -2.61 8.91
N LEU A 51 -19.29 -3.89 8.73
CA LEU A 51 -20.15 -5.03 9.02
C LEU A 51 -20.47 -5.15 10.53
N VAL A 52 -19.45 -4.98 11.38
CA VAL A 52 -19.63 -4.99 12.83
C VAL A 52 -20.55 -3.85 13.28
N ALA A 53 -20.33 -2.63 12.77
CA ALA A 53 -21.19 -1.48 13.04
C ALA A 53 -22.63 -1.71 12.56
N ALA A 54 -22.82 -2.29 11.37
CA ALA A 54 -24.14 -2.68 10.87
C ALA A 54 -24.85 -3.66 11.81
N GLY A 55 -24.11 -4.62 12.38
CA GLY A 55 -24.60 -5.54 13.41
C GLY A 55 -25.11 -4.81 14.65
N PHE A 56 -24.31 -3.89 15.21
CA PHE A 56 -24.72 -3.08 16.36
C PHE A 56 -25.95 -2.21 16.08
N ILE A 57 -26.03 -1.60 14.89
CA ILE A 57 -27.20 -0.80 14.47
C ILE A 57 -28.45 -1.67 14.40
N ALA A 58 -28.36 -2.86 13.81
CA ALA A 58 -29.49 -3.79 13.72
C ALA A 58 -29.95 -4.29 15.10
N ILE A 59 -29.02 -4.53 16.02
CA ILE A 59 -29.33 -4.90 17.42
C ILE A 59 -30.04 -3.74 18.13
N ALA A 60 -29.49 -2.53 18.07
CA ALA A 60 -30.07 -1.34 18.70
C ALA A 60 -31.48 -1.02 18.16
N ALA A 61 -31.69 -1.17 16.85
CA ALA A 61 -32.99 -1.00 16.22
C ALA A 61 -34.03 -1.99 16.77
N GLY A 62 -33.64 -3.26 17.03
CA GLY A 62 -34.54 -4.25 17.62
C GLY A 62 -35.10 -3.88 18.98
N GLY A 63 -34.26 -3.27 19.83
CA GLY A 63 -34.71 -2.75 21.12
C GLY A 63 -35.81 -1.70 20.96
N LEU A 64 -35.65 -0.79 19.98
CA LEU A 64 -36.62 0.25 19.68
C LEU A 64 -37.93 -0.30 19.05
N LEU A 65 -37.80 -1.28 18.15
CA LEU A 65 -38.94 -1.96 17.51
C LEU A 65 -39.74 -2.82 18.49
N SER A 66 -39.14 -3.31 19.58
CA SER A 66 -39.85 -4.08 20.60
C SER A 66 -40.89 -3.26 21.38
N TRP A 67 -40.74 -1.92 21.42
CA TRP A 67 -41.68 -1.00 22.06
C TRP A 67 -42.91 -0.67 21.23
N THR A 68 -42.96 -1.02 19.94
CA THR A 68 -44.09 -0.68 19.06
C THR A 68 -45.22 -1.70 19.09
N GLY A 69 -45.15 -2.72 19.96
CA GLY A 69 -46.16 -3.78 20.08
C GLY A 69 -46.19 -4.78 18.92
N LEU A 70 -45.16 -4.80 18.07
CA LEU A 70 -45.00 -5.79 17.00
C LEU A 70 -44.81 -7.20 17.58
N ARG A 71 -45.29 -8.22 16.85
CA ARG A 71 -45.03 -9.63 17.19
C ARG A 71 -43.52 -9.91 17.08
N LEU A 72 -43.00 -10.76 17.97
CA LEU A 72 -41.56 -11.10 18.04
C LEU A 72 -41.00 -11.54 16.68
N GLU A 73 -41.73 -12.38 15.94
CA GLU A 73 -41.36 -12.83 14.59
C GLU A 73 -41.18 -11.66 13.60
N GLY A 74 -42.04 -10.66 13.67
CA GLY A 74 -41.95 -9.46 12.82
C GLY A 74 -40.74 -8.60 13.17
N VAL A 75 -40.41 -8.48 14.46
CA VAL A 75 -39.22 -7.75 14.92
C VAL A 75 -37.94 -8.44 14.44
N VAL A 76 -37.85 -9.77 14.57
CA VAL A 76 -36.68 -10.54 14.13
C VAL A 76 -36.49 -10.45 12.62
N ILE A 77 -37.56 -10.57 11.82
CA ILE A 77 -37.49 -10.43 10.36
C ILE A 77 -37.03 -9.02 9.97
N ALA A 78 -37.57 -7.98 10.61
CA ALA A 78 -37.18 -6.59 10.35
C ALA A 78 -35.70 -6.33 10.70
N GLN A 79 -35.20 -6.89 11.81
CA GLN A 79 -33.79 -6.80 12.19
C GLN A 79 -32.88 -7.52 11.19
N ALA A 80 -33.25 -8.74 10.77
CA ALA A 80 -32.47 -9.50 9.81
C ALA A 80 -32.41 -8.78 8.45
N ALA A 81 -33.54 -8.20 7.99
CA ALA A 81 -33.60 -7.42 6.77
C ALA A 81 -32.75 -6.13 6.85
N LEU A 82 -32.83 -5.41 7.97
CA LEU A 82 -32.01 -4.21 8.21
C LEU A 82 -30.52 -4.54 8.23
N PHE A 83 -30.13 -5.60 8.94
CA PHE A 83 -28.75 -6.08 8.97
C PHE A 83 -28.27 -6.47 7.57
N ALA A 84 -29.04 -7.28 6.83
CA ALA A 84 -28.67 -7.69 5.48
C ALA A 84 -28.52 -6.49 4.53
N GLY A 85 -29.42 -5.51 4.62
CA GLY A 85 -29.35 -4.27 3.83
C GLY A 85 -28.11 -3.44 4.16
N LEU A 86 -27.85 -3.20 5.46
CA LEU A 86 -26.66 -2.46 5.90
C LEU A 86 -25.37 -3.20 5.58
N ALA A 87 -25.33 -4.52 5.74
CA ALA A 87 -24.19 -5.36 5.38
C ALA A 87 -23.90 -5.33 3.87
N ALA A 88 -24.94 -5.40 3.03
CA ALA A 88 -24.78 -5.29 1.57
C ALA A 88 -24.26 -3.90 1.15
N LEU A 89 -24.74 -2.83 1.79
CA LEU A 89 -24.22 -1.48 1.58
C LEU A 89 -22.77 -1.36 2.05
N ALA A 90 -22.44 -1.88 3.23
CA ALA A 90 -21.10 -1.90 3.81
C ALA A 90 -20.11 -2.72 2.97
N ALA A 91 -20.55 -3.82 2.35
CA ALA A 91 -19.72 -4.65 1.48
C ALA A 91 -19.39 -3.96 0.14
N SER A 92 -20.19 -2.99 -0.29
CA SER A 92 -19.96 -2.25 -1.53
C SER A 92 -18.85 -1.21 -1.39
N SER A 93 -17.72 -1.42 -2.07
CA SER A 93 -16.60 -0.46 -2.12
C SER A 93 -17.04 0.91 -2.65
N ARG A 94 -18.03 0.97 -3.54
CA ARG A 94 -18.57 2.25 -4.04
C ARG A 94 -19.21 3.09 -2.93
N VAL A 95 -20.00 2.45 -2.06
CA VAL A 95 -20.72 3.13 -0.97
C VAL A 95 -19.73 3.58 0.10
N ARG A 96 -18.79 2.71 0.51
CA ARG A 96 -17.72 3.08 1.45
C ARG A 96 -16.91 4.28 0.95
N ARG A 97 -16.50 4.25 -0.32
CA ARG A 97 -15.76 5.35 -0.96
C ARG A 97 -16.56 6.66 -1.01
N ALA A 98 -17.86 6.60 -1.29
CA ALA A 98 -18.72 7.78 -1.34
C ALA A 98 -18.95 8.41 0.04
N LEU A 99 -19.08 7.60 1.09
CA LEU A 99 -19.29 8.06 2.47
C LEU A 99 -17.99 8.44 3.19
N GLY A 100 -16.82 8.16 2.61
CA GLY A 100 -15.52 8.45 3.22
C GLY A 100 -15.24 7.66 4.50
N VAL A 101 -15.98 6.56 4.74
CA VAL A 101 -15.81 5.68 5.89
C VAL A 101 -14.57 4.82 5.65
N GLY A 102 -13.59 4.84 6.56
CA GLY A 102 -12.38 4.01 6.50
C GLY A 102 -11.06 4.70 6.18
N ARG A 103 -11.07 6.03 6.08
CA ARG A 103 -9.83 6.79 5.80
C ARG A 103 -8.96 6.93 7.05
N LEU A 104 -8.23 5.88 7.40
CA LEU A 104 -6.97 5.99 8.14
C LEU A 104 -5.82 5.69 7.18
N PRO A 105 -5.42 6.67 6.34
CA PRO A 105 -4.51 6.43 5.21
C PRO A 105 -3.16 5.87 5.65
N SER A 106 -2.73 6.17 6.87
CA SER A 106 -1.42 5.81 7.41
C SER A 106 -1.32 4.37 7.91
N HIS A 107 -2.40 3.69 8.22
CA HIS A 107 -2.31 2.27 8.62
C HIS A 107 -2.50 1.36 7.40
N ALA A 108 -3.44 1.75 6.52
CA ALA A 108 -3.78 0.99 5.34
C ALA A 108 -2.64 0.93 4.33
N ALA A 109 -1.99 2.06 4.04
CA ALA A 109 -0.83 2.09 3.15
C ALA A 109 0.34 1.26 3.69
N HIS A 110 0.53 1.24 5.01
CA HIS A 110 1.61 0.46 5.63
C HIS A 110 1.35 -1.04 5.50
N GLN A 111 0.12 -1.49 5.79
CA GLN A 111 -0.23 -2.88 5.57
C GLN A 111 -0.20 -3.29 4.10
N ALA A 112 -0.62 -2.40 3.19
CA ALA A 112 -0.53 -2.66 1.76
C ALA A 112 0.93 -2.84 1.33
N ALA A 113 1.84 -1.99 1.81
CA ALA A 113 3.27 -2.14 1.58
C ALA A 113 3.79 -3.48 2.14
N LEU A 114 3.50 -3.84 3.39
CA LEU A 114 3.95 -5.12 3.95
C LEU A 114 3.42 -6.33 3.17
N ARG A 115 2.14 -6.32 2.76
CA ARG A 115 1.55 -7.40 1.95
C ARG A 115 2.20 -7.48 0.58
N ALA A 116 2.40 -6.34 -0.09
CA ALA A 116 3.08 -6.31 -1.37
C ALA A 116 4.51 -6.86 -1.26
N PHE A 117 5.21 -6.57 -0.17
CA PHE A 117 6.55 -7.08 0.11
C PHE A 117 6.59 -8.61 0.17
N GLU A 118 5.66 -9.21 0.90
CA GLU A 118 5.51 -10.67 1.04
C GLU A 118 5.07 -11.34 -0.26
N ASP A 119 4.07 -10.77 -0.93
CA ASP A 119 3.48 -11.30 -2.17
C ASP A 119 4.52 -11.36 -3.30
N LEU A 120 5.36 -10.33 -3.39
CA LEU A 120 6.45 -10.25 -4.37
C LEU A 120 7.66 -11.11 -4.00
N GLY A 121 7.67 -11.68 -2.79
CA GLY A 121 8.73 -12.57 -2.34
C GLY A 121 10.05 -11.88 -2.03
N LEU A 122 10.04 -10.57 -1.74
CA LEU A 122 11.23 -9.83 -1.32
C LEU A 122 11.84 -10.40 -0.02
N ALA A 123 10.97 -10.96 0.83
CA ALA A 123 11.34 -11.70 2.03
C ALA A 123 12.03 -13.06 1.78
N ARG A 124 12.01 -13.56 0.53
CA ARG A 124 12.52 -14.90 0.14
C ARG A 124 13.86 -14.86 -0.59
N THR A 125 14.46 -13.67 -0.71
CA THR A 125 15.83 -13.53 -1.24
C THR A 125 16.81 -14.32 -0.37
N LYS A 126 17.85 -14.91 -0.96
CA LYS A 126 18.76 -15.82 -0.23
C LYS A 126 19.41 -15.16 0.99
N GLU A 127 19.76 -13.89 0.86
CA GLU A 127 20.44 -13.11 1.89
C GLU A 127 19.49 -12.20 2.68
N ARG A 128 18.17 -12.27 2.41
CA ARG A 128 17.18 -11.40 3.05
C ARG A 128 17.54 -9.93 2.81
N THR A 129 17.88 -9.58 1.58
CA THR A 129 18.35 -8.24 1.15
C THR A 129 17.37 -7.51 0.23
N GLY A 130 16.10 -7.94 0.21
CA GLY A 130 15.06 -7.27 -0.56
C GLY A 130 14.71 -5.89 0.02
N VAL A 131 14.63 -4.88 -0.85
CA VAL A 131 14.19 -3.52 -0.55
C VAL A 131 13.07 -3.14 -1.51
N MET A 132 12.02 -2.50 -0.99
CA MET A 132 10.89 -2.05 -1.78
C MET A 132 10.56 -0.59 -1.50
N ILE A 133 10.40 0.18 -2.58
CA ILE A 133 9.84 1.53 -2.55
C ILE A 133 8.38 1.43 -2.99
N HIS A 134 7.46 1.57 -2.02
CA HIS A 134 6.02 1.54 -2.25
C HIS A 134 5.46 2.97 -2.28
N VAL A 135 4.68 3.27 -3.32
CA VAL A 135 4.02 4.57 -3.50
C VAL A 135 2.51 4.35 -3.63
N ALA A 136 1.77 4.69 -2.57
CA ALA A 136 0.31 4.75 -2.59
C ALA A 136 -0.15 6.14 -3.06
N VAL A 137 -0.45 6.27 -4.35
CA VAL A 137 -0.72 7.58 -4.97
C VAL A 137 -2.03 8.18 -4.45
N ALA A 138 -3.08 7.37 -4.31
CA ALA A 138 -4.37 7.80 -3.78
C ALA A 138 -4.28 8.26 -2.32
N ASP A 139 -3.44 7.61 -1.52
CA ASP A 139 -3.19 7.93 -0.11
C ASP A 139 -2.08 8.97 0.09
N ARG A 140 -1.41 9.39 -1.00
CA ARG A 140 -0.26 10.31 -1.01
C ARG A 140 0.84 9.91 -0.04
N ARG A 141 1.12 8.61 0.00
CA ARG A 141 2.08 8.02 0.92
C ARG A 141 3.16 7.26 0.18
N VAL A 142 4.37 7.32 0.73
CA VAL A 142 5.54 6.59 0.25
C VAL A 142 6.12 5.86 1.45
N GLU A 143 6.49 4.60 1.24
CA GLU A 143 7.14 3.77 2.24
C GLU A 143 8.30 3.01 1.63
N ILE A 144 9.39 2.92 2.37
CA ILE A 144 10.53 2.07 2.04
C ILE A 144 10.50 0.90 3.03
N VAL A 145 10.29 -0.31 2.51
CA VAL A 145 10.26 -1.55 3.29
C VAL A 145 11.49 -2.36 2.93
N ALA A 146 12.22 -2.84 3.92
CA ALA A 146 13.42 -3.63 3.72
C ALA A 146 13.39 -4.88 4.59
N ASP A 147 14.01 -5.96 4.12
CA ASP A 147 14.10 -7.22 4.85
C ASP A 147 15.19 -7.17 5.95
N GLU A 148 15.25 -8.23 6.75
CA GLU A 148 16.11 -8.33 7.94
C GLU A 148 17.60 -8.13 7.65
N GLY A 149 18.12 -8.63 6.52
CA GLY A 149 19.52 -8.48 6.14
C GLY A 149 19.91 -7.03 5.86
N VAL A 150 19.02 -6.25 5.25
CA VAL A 150 19.22 -4.81 5.03
C VAL A 150 19.06 -4.05 6.35
N HIS A 151 18.08 -4.40 7.18
CA HIS A 151 17.87 -3.75 8.48
C HIS A 151 19.05 -3.96 9.44
N ALA A 152 19.75 -5.09 9.33
CA ALA A 152 20.98 -5.34 10.08
C ALA A 152 22.17 -4.48 9.60
N ALA A 153 22.17 -4.07 8.32
CA ALA A 153 23.26 -3.34 7.68
C ALA A 153 23.04 -1.81 7.67
N ILE A 154 21.79 -1.35 7.58
CA ILE A 154 21.41 0.06 7.44
C ILE A 154 20.28 0.40 8.43
N ALA A 155 20.46 1.49 9.16
CA ALA A 155 19.47 1.99 10.11
C ALA A 155 18.21 2.49 9.37
N PRO A 156 16.98 2.24 9.88
CA PRO A 156 15.75 2.66 9.24
C PRO A 156 15.64 4.17 8.98
N GLU A 157 16.27 4.96 9.84
CA GLU A 157 16.26 6.42 9.77
C GLU A 157 16.95 6.94 8.50
N THR A 158 17.83 6.14 7.89
CA THR A 158 18.52 6.46 6.63
C THR A 158 17.53 6.66 5.48
N TRP A 159 16.34 6.06 5.55
CA TRP A 159 15.34 6.13 4.48
C TRP A 159 14.41 7.35 4.58
N ALA A 160 14.44 8.08 5.69
CA ALA A 160 13.49 9.16 5.96
C ALA A 160 13.59 10.31 4.94
N GLU A 161 14.81 10.71 4.58
CA GLU A 161 15.07 11.76 3.60
C GLU A 161 14.60 11.36 2.19
N GLU A 162 14.80 10.08 1.81
CA GLU A 162 14.37 9.54 0.52
C GLU A 162 12.84 9.52 0.42
N VAL A 163 12.16 9.10 1.49
CA VAL A 163 10.69 9.13 1.54
C VAL A 163 10.18 10.57 1.36
N GLU A 164 10.76 11.55 2.05
CA GLU A 164 10.36 12.95 1.92
C GLU A 164 10.62 13.49 0.50
N MET A 165 11.75 13.13 -0.10
CA MET A 165 12.09 13.48 -1.47
C MET A 165 11.05 12.96 -2.47
N VAL A 166 10.70 11.68 -2.42
CA VAL A 166 9.69 11.09 -3.33
C VAL A 166 8.33 11.75 -3.11
N VAL A 167 7.93 11.99 -1.85
CA VAL A 167 6.67 12.69 -1.53
C VAL A 167 6.67 14.10 -2.13
N SER A 168 7.77 14.85 -2.02
CA SER A 168 7.90 16.19 -2.59
C SER A 168 7.83 16.17 -4.12
N ALA A 169 8.54 15.24 -4.76
CA ALA A 169 8.52 15.06 -6.22
C ALA A 169 7.13 14.68 -6.73
N ALA A 170 6.44 13.78 -6.02
CA ALA A 170 5.06 13.39 -6.32
C ALA A 170 4.10 14.60 -6.25
N ARG A 171 4.22 15.44 -5.22
CA ARG A 171 3.43 16.69 -5.08
C ARG A 171 3.70 17.68 -6.20
N ALA A 172 4.91 17.68 -6.76
CA ALA A 172 5.30 18.53 -7.88
C ALA A 172 4.94 17.96 -9.26
N GLY A 173 4.25 16.81 -9.33
CA GLY A 173 3.93 16.14 -10.59
C GLY A 173 5.13 15.49 -11.28
N ARG A 174 6.24 15.28 -10.55
CA ARG A 174 7.49 14.68 -11.03
C ARG A 174 7.79 13.36 -10.33
N LEU A 175 6.78 12.52 -10.14
CA LEU A 175 6.90 11.26 -9.41
C LEU A 175 8.03 10.36 -9.95
N VAL A 176 8.12 10.23 -11.27
CA VAL A 176 9.12 9.38 -11.94
C VAL A 176 10.54 9.86 -11.62
N ASP A 177 10.79 11.17 -11.68
CA ASP A 177 12.10 11.73 -11.35
C ASP A 177 12.44 11.50 -9.88
N GLY A 178 11.47 11.66 -8.98
CA GLY A 178 11.65 11.37 -7.56
C GLY A 178 11.94 9.90 -7.28
N LEU A 179 11.25 8.98 -7.97
CA LEU A 179 11.49 7.53 -7.86
C LEU A 179 12.88 7.14 -8.36
N VAL A 180 13.30 7.66 -9.52
CA VAL A 180 14.64 7.42 -10.07
C VAL A 180 15.70 7.91 -9.08
N GLN A 181 15.55 9.13 -8.56
CA GLN A 181 16.49 9.69 -7.61
C GLN A 181 16.55 8.90 -6.30
N ALA A 182 15.41 8.49 -5.76
CA ALA A 182 15.36 7.67 -4.55
C ALA A 182 16.02 6.30 -4.76
N VAL A 183 15.80 5.65 -5.90
CA VAL A 183 16.47 4.39 -6.26
C VAL A 183 18.00 4.60 -6.34
N GLU A 184 18.45 5.69 -6.95
CA GLU A 184 19.88 6.01 -7.05
C GLU A 184 20.52 6.21 -5.68
N THR A 185 19.88 6.98 -4.79
CA THR A 185 20.40 7.23 -3.43
C THR A 185 20.34 5.98 -2.57
N CYS A 186 19.22 5.24 -2.60
CA CYS A 186 19.09 3.96 -1.91
C CYS A 186 20.16 2.97 -2.37
N GLY A 187 20.37 2.86 -3.69
CA GLY A 187 21.42 2.02 -4.26
C GLY A 187 22.83 2.43 -3.81
N ALA A 188 23.10 3.73 -3.65
CA ALA A 188 24.38 4.20 -3.16
C ALA A 188 24.61 3.91 -1.66
N ALA A 189 23.55 3.94 -0.84
CA ALA A 189 23.61 3.53 0.56
C ALA A 189 23.80 2.01 0.68
N LEU A 190 23.04 1.23 -0.10
CA LEU A 190 23.12 -0.23 -0.16
C LEU A 190 24.49 -0.70 -0.65
N ALA A 191 25.08 -0.05 -1.66
CA ALA A 191 26.42 -0.41 -2.15
C ALA A 191 27.53 -0.27 -1.09
N GLN A 192 27.37 0.64 -0.12
CA GLN A 192 28.33 0.82 0.97
C GLN A 192 28.19 -0.24 2.05
N ALA A 193 26.95 -0.65 2.36
CA ALA A 193 26.65 -1.58 3.45
C ALA A 193 26.61 -3.05 3.01
N LEU A 194 26.20 -3.30 1.77
CA LEU A 194 25.95 -4.59 1.13
C LEU A 194 26.60 -4.60 -0.27
N PRO A 195 27.94 -4.68 -0.37
CA PRO A 195 28.64 -4.66 -1.65
C PRO A 195 28.29 -5.90 -2.51
N PRO A 196 28.54 -5.85 -3.84
CA PRO A 196 28.18 -6.95 -4.73
C PRO A 196 28.94 -8.23 -4.37
N GLU A 197 28.20 -9.33 -4.27
CA GLU A 197 28.78 -10.65 -4.06
C GLU A 197 28.91 -11.42 -5.40
N PRO A 198 30.08 -12.01 -5.70
CA PRO A 198 30.27 -12.76 -6.94
C PRO A 198 29.39 -14.01 -6.98
N GLY A 199 28.51 -14.11 -7.97
CA GLY A 199 27.68 -15.30 -8.20
C GLY A 199 26.22 -15.17 -7.75
N LEU A 200 25.85 -14.06 -7.12
CA LEU A 200 24.47 -13.63 -7.03
C LEU A 200 24.04 -13.08 -8.40
N GLY A 201 23.10 -13.79 -9.02
CA GLY A 201 22.40 -13.33 -10.21
C GLY A 201 21.11 -12.62 -9.80
N ASN A 202 20.57 -11.80 -10.70
CA ASN A 202 19.34 -11.05 -10.47
C ASN A 202 18.19 -11.95 -10.00
N GLU A 203 17.73 -11.77 -8.75
CA GLU A 203 16.69 -12.61 -8.14
C GLU A 203 15.27 -12.07 -8.41
N LEU A 204 15.12 -10.75 -8.64
CA LEU A 204 13.83 -10.07 -8.84
C LEU A 204 13.77 -9.27 -10.16
N PRO A 205 12.56 -8.98 -10.68
CA PRO A 205 12.42 -8.15 -11.88
C PRO A 205 12.57 -6.65 -11.58
N ASN A 206 13.39 -5.97 -12.37
CA ASN A 206 13.71 -4.54 -12.20
C ASN A 206 12.57 -3.60 -12.63
N ALA A 207 11.56 -4.11 -13.34
CA ALA A 207 10.47 -3.29 -13.86
C ALA A 207 9.52 -2.87 -12.73
N PRO A 208 9.11 -1.58 -12.66
CA PRO A 208 8.18 -1.14 -11.64
C PRO A 208 6.81 -1.80 -11.82
N ILE A 209 6.24 -2.22 -10.69
CA ILE A 209 4.94 -2.89 -10.64
C ILE A 209 3.87 -1.82 -10.41
N VAL A 210 2.85 -1.79 -11.26
CA VAL A 210 1.72 -0.87 -11.12
C VAL A 210 0.48 -1.67 -10.76
N ARG A 211 -0.19 -1.28 -9.68
CA ARG A 211 -1.44 -1.88 -9.20
C ARG A 211 -2.55 -0.85 -9.08
#